data_AF-A0A453BIU4-F1
#
_entry.id   AF-A0A453BIU4-F1
#
_cell.length_a   1.000
_cell.length_b   1.000
_cell.length_c   1.000
_cell.angle_alpha   90.00
_cell.angle_beta   90.00
_cell.angle_gamma   90.00
#
_symmetry.space_group_name_H-M   'P 1'
#
loop_
_entity.id
_entity.type
_entity.pdbx_description
1 polymer ?
#
loop_
_entity_poly.entity_id
_entity_poly.type
_entity_poly.pdbx_seq_one_letter_code
_entity_poly.pdbx_strand_id
1 'polypeptide(L)'
;MQEDPFDCIYRNVPSGHHVSQPVPNCTNCNAKRFQYENPTFCCMGGKVKIVTPYVPDEMRRLYTSQDPDAKYFQDNIRVNWNLMPLWIMNLK
;
A
#
# COMPACT_ATOMS: atom_id res chain seq x y z
N MET A 1 2.08 -14.24 -34.32
CA MET A 1 2.41 -13.67 -33.01
C MET A 1 3.14 -12.37 -33.27
N GLN A 2 2.59 -11.25 -32.79
CA GLN A 2 3.22 -9.94 -32.92
C GLN A 2 4.34 -9.90 -31.86
N GLU A 3 5.58 -9.58 -32.25
CA GLU A 3 6.66 -9.35 -31.28
C GLU A 3 6.27 -8.17 -30.38
N ASP A 4 6.39 -8.34 -29.07
CA ASP A 4 6.14 -7.29 -28.09
C ASP A 4 7.18 -6.18 -28.28
N PRO A 5 6.80 -4.95 -28.69
CA PRO A 5 7.72 -3.84 -28.90
C PRO A 5 8.55 -3.47 -27.66
N PHE A 6 8.13 -3.93 -26.47
CA PHE A 6 8.79 -3.64 -25.20
C PHE A 6 9.66 -4.78 -24.66
N ASP A 7 9.83 -5.88 -25.39
CA ASP A 7 10.61 -7.04 -24.95
C ASP A 7 12.07 -6.65 -24.59
N CYS A 8 12.64 -5.69 -25.32
CA CYS A 8 13.99 -5.16 -25.05
C CYS A 8 14.12 -4.46 -23.69
N ILE A 9 13.02 -3.88 -23.17
CA ILE A 9 12.99 -3.20 -21.87
C ILE A 9 12.95 -4.23 -20.74
N TYR A 10 12.21 -5.32 -20.94
CA TYR A 10 12.00 -6.34 -19.90
C TYR A 10 13.03 -7.48 -19.93
N ARG A 11 13.88 -7.55 -20.97
CA ARG A 11 14.87 -8.63 -21.18
C ARG A 11 15.78 -8.91 -19.99
N ASN A 12 16.07 -7.90 -19.16
CA ASN A 12 16.97 -8.01 -18.00
C ASN A 12 16.23 -7.89 -16.66
N VAL A 13 14.91 -7.83 -16.66
CA VAL A 13 14.14 -7.81 -15.41
C VAL A 13 14.20 -9.21 -14.81
N PRO A 14 14.70 -9.38 -13.57
CA PRO A 14 14.69 -10.68 -12.92
C PRO A 14 13.27 -11.25 -12.86
N SER A 15 13.10 -12.51 -13.27
CA SER A 15 11.81 -13.19 -13.21
C SER A 15 11.35 -13.49 -11.77
N GLY A 16 12.29 -13.51 -10.82
CA GLY A 16 12.03 -13.68 -9.39
C GLY A 16 11.84 -12.35 -8.66
N HIS A 17 10.89 -12.31 -7.72
CA HIS A 17 10.74 -11.18 -6.81
C HIS A 17 11.68 -11.36 -5.62
N HIS A 18 12.48 -10.33 -5.31
CA HIS A 18 13.29 -10.32 -4.10
C HIS A 18 12.38 -10.13 -2.88
N VAL A 19 12.23 -11.18 -2.07
CA VAL A 19 11.44 -11.12 -0.82
C VAL A 19 12.36 -10.65 0.30
N SER A 20 12.05 -9.49 0.89
CA SER A 20 12.75 -9.01 2.08
C SER A 20 12.55 -9.96 3.26
N GLN A 21 13.59 -10.14 4.07
CA GLN A 21 13.50 -10.88 5.32
C GLN A 21 12.50 -10.19 6.28
N PRO A 22 11.75 -10.96 7.08
CA PRO A 22 10.84 -10.40 8.06
C PRO A 22 11.62 -9.63 9.13
N VAL A 23 11.15 -8.43 9.45
CA VAL A 23 11.69 -7.59 10.53
C VAL A 23 10.60 -7.41 11.58
N PRO A 24 10.93 -7.47 12.88
CA PRO A 24 9.98 -7.16 13.94
C PRO A 24 9.38 -5.76 13.77
N ASN A 25 8.11 -5.61 14.10
CA ASN A 25 7.43 -4.32 14.12
C ASN A 25 8.14 -3.33 15.05
N CYS A 26 7.93 -2.03 14.84
CA CYS A 26 8.47 -1.00 15.70
C CYS A 26 7.95 -1.15 17.13
N THR A 27 8.84 -1.14 18.13
CA THR A 27 8.45 -1.25 19.55
C THR A 27 7.68 -0.03 20.08
N ASN A 28 7.86 1.14 19.45
CA ASN A 28 7.23 2.38 19.88
C ASN A 28 5.80 2.57 19.34
N CYS A 29 5.57 2.22 18.06
CA CYS A 29 4.30 2.47 17.38
C CYS A 29 3.65 1.23 16.76
N ASN A 30 4.27 0.05 16.90
CA ASN A 30 3.85 -1.22 16.31
C ASN A 30 3.71 -1.23 14.77
N ALA A 31 4.24 -0.20 14.08
CA ALA A 31 4.25 -0.16 12.63
C ALA A 31 5.12 -1.28 12.05
N LYS A 32 4.68 -1.84 10.92
CA LYS A 32 5.44 -2.83 10.14
C LYS A 32 6.76 -2.23 9.66
N ARG A 33 7.84 -3.02 9.72
CA ARG A 33 9.18 -2.60 9.30
C ARG A 33 9.70 -3.47 8.16
N PHE A 34 10.55 -2.90 7.33
CA PHE A 34 11.24 -3.61 6.24
C PHE A 34 12.75 -3.72 6.46
N GLN A 35 13.39 -4.74 5.87
CA GLN A 35 14.80 -5.13 6.07
C GLN A 35 15.82 -3.99 5.87
N TYR A 36 15.50 -2.99 5.04
CA TYR A 36 16.41 -1.88 4.71
C TYR A 36 15.81 -0.52 5.05
N GLU A 37 14.77 -0.51 5.88
CA GLU A 37 14.12 0.72 6.33
C GLU A 37 14.89 1.33 7.51
N ASN A 38 14.98 2.66 7.53
CA ASN A 38 15.56 3.37 8.66
C ASN A 38 14.74 3.05 9.93
N PRO A 39 15.37 2.66 11.07
CA PRO A 39 14.66 2.37 12.31
C PRO A 39 13.71 3.47 12.81
N THR A 40 13.97 4.73 12.46
CA THR A 40 13.17 5.87 12.90
C THR A 40 12.10 6.29 11.89
N PHE A 41 12.02 5.66 10.70
CA PHE A 41 11.13 6.09 9.62
C PHE A 41 9.66 6.16 10.05
N CYS A 42 9.17 5.15 10.77
CA CYS A 42 7.76 5.05 11.14
C CYS A 42 7.28 6.10 12.17
N CYS A 43 8.09 6.43 13.19
CA CYS A 43 7.62 7.25 14.32
C CYS A 43 8.68 8.21 14.87
N MET A 44 9.76 8.45 14.12
CA MET A 44 10.92 9.24 14.55
C MET A 44 11.48 8.79 15.91
N GLY A 45 11.50 7.48 16.15
CA GLY A 45 11.93 6.90 17.43
C GLY A 45 10.95 7.17 18.59
N GLY A 46 9.65 7.25 18.29
CA GLY A 46 8.58 7.51 19.28
C GLY A 46 8.22 8.99 19.44
N LYS A 47 8.90 9.90 18.73
CA LYS A 47 8.60 11.34 18.76
C LYS A 47 7.31 11.71 18.03
N VAL A 48 6.91 10.90 17.04
CA VAL A 48 5.68 11.09 16.28
C VAL A 48 4.72 9.96 16.61
N LYS A 49 3.51 10.33 17.06
CA LYS A 49 2.43 9.37 17.27
C LYS A 49 1.72 9.12 15.94
N ILE A 50 1.79 7.89 15.46
CA ILE A 50 0.95 7.43 14.36
C ILE A 50 -0.47 7.23 14.92
N VAL A 51 -1.44 7.89 14.33
CA VAL A 51 -2.86 7.73 14.69
C VAL A 51 -3.56 7.11 13.50
N THR A 52 -4.21 5.97 13.71
CA THR A 52 -5.12 5.38 12.73
C THR A 52 -6.47 6.06 12.89
N PRO A 53 -6.91 6.91 11.94
CA PRO A 53 -8.22 7.54 12.03
C PRO A 53 -9.32 6.48 11.92
N TYR A 54 -10.49 6.79 12.48
CA TYR A 54 -11.67 5.98 12.24
C TYR A 54 -12.00 5.97 10.74
N VAL A 55 -12.27 4.79 10.20
CA VAL A 55 -12.69 4.59 8.81
C VAL A 55 -14.16 4.22 8.82
N PRO A 56 -15.04 5.02 8.18
CA PRO A 56 -16.45 4.68 8.05
C PRO A 56 -16.66 3.32 7.38
N ASP A 57 -17.66 2.57 7.84
CA ASP A 57 -17.90 1.20 7.35
C ASP A 57 -18.29 1.15 5.86
N GLU A 58 -19.01 2.16 5.38
CA GLU A 58 -19.33 2.31 3.96
C GLU A 58 -18.04 2.41 3.13
N MET A 59 -17.08 3.19 3.61
CA MET A 59 -15.80 3.36 2.94
C MET A 59 -15.05 2.02 2.91
N ARG A 60 -14.97 1.34 4.06
CA ARG A 60 -14.38 -0.01 4.15
C ARG A 60 -15.03 -0.97 3.14
N ARG A 61 -16.37 -0.98 3.05
CA ARG A 61 -17.11 -1.81 2.08
C ARG A 61 -16.72 -1.49 0.64
N LEU A 62 -16.65 -0.22 0.27
CA LEU A 62 -16.27 0.18 -1.10
C LEU A 62 -14.85 -0.28 -1.47
N TYR A 63 -13.93 -0.36 -0.51
CA TYR A 63 -12.57 -0.86 -0.73
C TYR A 63 -12.45 -2.38 -0.79
N THR A 64 -13.32 -3.12 -0.10
CA THR A 64 -13.14 -4.58 0.07
C THR A 64 -14.21 -5.44 -0.59
N SER A 65 -15.39 -4.88 -0.87
CA SER A 65 -16.51 -5.61 -1.47
C SER A 65 -16.33 -5.80 -2.98
N GLN A 66 -17.09 -6.74 -3.52
CA GLN A 66 -17.18 -7.03 -4.95
C GLN A 66 -18.50 -6.55 -5.58
N ASP A 67 -19.27 -5.78 -4.80
CA ASP A 67 -20.51 -5.16 -5.26
C ASP A 67 -20.26 -4.24 -6.46
N PRO A 68 -21.26 -4.02 -7.34
CA PRO A 68 -21.09 -3.21 -8.54
C PRO A 68 -20.61 -1.77 -8.25
N ASP A 69 -21.10 -1.18 -7.17
CA ASP A 69 -20.71 0.17 -6.73
C ASP A 69 -19.28 0.20 -6.15
N ALA A 70 -18.88 -0.84 -5.42
CA ALA A 70 -17.52 -1.01 -4.91
C ALA A 70 -16.52 -1.19 -6.06
N LYS A 71 -16.84 -1.98 -7.08
CA LYS A 71 -16.00 -2.11 -8.29
C LYS A 71 -15.85 -0.79 -9.02
N TYR A 72 -16.97 -0.10 -9.27
CA TYR A 72 -16.94 1.22 -9.90
C TYR A 72 -16.07 2.20 -9.09
N PHE A 73 -16.19 2.19 -7.77
CA PHE A 73 -15.37 3.00 -6.88
C PHE A 73 -13.87 2.67 -6.97
N GLN A 74 -13.50 1.38 -6.93
CA GLN A 74 -12.10 0.92 -7.02
C GLN A 74 -11.47 1.26 -8.37
N ASP A 75 -12.22 1.07 -9.47
CA ASP A 75 -11.76 1.39 -10.82
C ASP A 75 -11.54 2.90 -11.02
N ASN A 76 -12.35 3.73 -10.37
CA ASN A 76 -12.31 5.19 -10.50
C ASN A 76 -11.61 5.89 -9.33
N ILE A 77 -10.90 5.15 -8.48
CA ILE A 77 -10.33 5.66 -7.24
C ILE A 77 -9.37 6.85 -7.45
N ARG A 78 -8.61 6.84 -8.56
CA ARG A 78 -7.66 7.89 -8.93
C ARG A 78 -8.35 9.15 -9.47
N VAL A 79 -9.53 8.99 -10.06
CA VAL A 79 -10.33 10.10 -10.61
C VAL A 79 -11.15 10.76 -9.50
N ASN A 80 -11.60 9.94 -8.56
CA ASN A 80 -12.27 10.36 -7.32
C ASN A 80 -11.27 10.79 -6.23
N TRP A 81 -10.00 11.08 -6.58
CA TRP A 81 -8.92 11.37 -5.63
C TRP A 81 -9.18 12.57 -4.71
N ASN A 82 -10.09 13.47 -5.09
CA ASN A 82 -10.56 14.56 -4.23
C ASN A 82 -11.28 14.07 -2.95
N LEU A 83 -11.61 12.78 -2.85
CA LEU A 83 -12.24 12.13 -1.70
C LEU A 83 -11.32 11.15 -0.97
N MET A 84 -10.05 11.03 -1.38
CA MET A 84 -9.11 10.05 -0.82
C MET A 84 -8.46 10.58 0.46
N PRO A 85 -8.73 9.99 1.64
CA PRO A 85 -8.06 10.41 2.85
C PRO A 85 -6.80 9.55 3.04
N LEU A 86 -5.72 10.15 3.56
CA LEU A 86 -4.35 9.60 3.61
C LEU A 86 -4.17 8.22 4.29
N TRP A 87 -5.23 7.61 4.83
CA TRP A 87 -5.21 6.35 5.57
C TRP A 87 -5.27 5.08 4.69
N ILE A 88 -5.57 5.18 3.40
CA ILE A 88 -5.61 4.01 2.47
C ILE A 88 -4.27 3.28 2.42
N MET A 89 -3.16 3.98 2.70
CA MET A 89 -1.82 3.38 2.78
C MET A 89 -1.63 2.36 3.91
N ASN A 90 -2.61 2.16 4.81
CA ASN A 90 -2.53 1.23 5.95
C ASN A 90 -3.42 -0.03 5.82
N LEU A 91 -3.98 -0.34 4.65
CA LEU A 91 -4.81 -1.55 4.43
C LEU A 91 -3.98 -2.83 4.11
N LYS A 92 -2.85 -3.05 4.78
CA LYS A 92 -2.10 -4.32 4.69
C LYS A 92 -1.63 -4.85 6.03
#